data_AF-A0A6C0IXC2-F1
#
_entry.id   AF-A0A6C0IXC2-F1
#
_cell.length_a   1.000
_cell.length_b   1.000
_cell.length_c   1.000
_cell.angle_alpha   90.00
_cell.angle_beta   90.00
_cell.angle_gamma   90.00
#
_symmetry.space_group_name_H-M   'P 1'
#
loop_
_entity.id
_entity.type
_entity.pdbx_description
1 polymer ?
#
loop_
_entity_poly.entity_id
_entity_poly.type
_entity_poly.pdbx_seq_one_letter_code
_entity_poly.pdbx_strand_id
1 'polypeptide(L)'
;MERRNRNAKKIRYKTGYFPCSECDHIAKRKGDLISHMRTHTGDKPFRCQYCPYAAAQSSALRRHLKKHLKCPHCGCSFQSEPEFYLHELTHGYW
;
A
#
# COMPACT_ATOMS: atom_id res chain seq x y z
N MET A 1 24.41 -7.59 -18.03
CA MET A 1 25.14 -6.90 -16.94
C MET A 1 24.53 -7.34 -15.61
N GLU A 2 24.91 -8.51 -15.12
CA GLU A 2 24.45 -9.00 -13.81
C GLU A 2 25.49 -8.59 -12.77
N ARG A 3 25.16 -7.55 -12.00
CA ARG A 3 26.01 -7.13 -10.88
C ARG A 3 25.92 -8.20 -9.79
N ARG A 4 26.87 -9.14 -9.82
CA ARG A 4 27.22 -10.02 -8.71
C ARG A 4 27.51 -9.18 -7.47
N ASN A 5 26.57 -9.07 -6.54
CA ASN A 5 26.82 -8.45 -5.24
C ASN A 5 27.54 -9.45 -4.32
N ARG A 6 28.87 -9.45 -4.41
CA ARG A 6 29.80 -10.11 -3.49
C ARG A 6 29.85 -9.30 -2.19
N ASN A 7 28.83 -9.43 -1.35
CA ASN A 7 28.93 -9.04 0.06
C ASN A 7 27.88 -9.79 0.89
N ALA A 8 28.04 -11.11 0.96
CA ALA A 8 27.32 -11.93 1.93
C ALA A 8 27.88 -11.65 3.33
N LYS A 9 27.51 -10.51 3.92
CA LYS A 9 27.59 -10.33 5.37
C LYS A 9 26.69 -11.41 5.97
N LYS A 10 27.28 -12.43 6.58
CA LYS A 10 26.55 -13.50 7.28
C LYS A 10 25.87 -12.93 8.53
N ILE A 11 24.76 -12.22 8.33
CA ILE A 11 23.89 -11.77 9.41
C ILE A 11 23.08 -13.00 9.84
N ARG A 12 23.35 -13.50 11.04
CA ARG A 12 22.56 -14.58 11.65
C ARG A 12 21.20 -14.00 12.06
N TYR A 13 20.21 -14.10 11.18
CA TYR A 13 18.83 -13.80 11.57
C TYR A 13 18.32 -14.92 12.49
N LYS A 14 17.61 -14.53 13.56
CA LYS A 14 16.88 -15.50 14.39
C LYS A 14 15.84 -16.21 13.50
N THR A 15 15.63 -17.50 13.74
CA THR A 15 14.56 -18.28 13.12
C THR A 15 13.21 -17.58 13.36
N GLY A 16 12.54 -17.17 12.27
CA GLY A 16 11.29 -16.39 12.33
C GLY A 16 11.29 -15.06 11.57
N TYR A 17 12.42 -14.66 10.98
CA TYR A 17 12.52 -13.48 10.11
C TYR A 17 12.73 -13.88 8.64
N PHE A 18 12.25 -13.05 7.71
CA PHE A 18 12.25 -13.29 6.27
C PHE A 18 13.10 -12.22 5.56
N PRO A 19 14.36 -12.53 5.18
CA PRO A 19 15.24 -11.58 4.51
C PRO A 19 14.88 -11.38 3.02
N CYS A 20 15.14 -10.19 2.49
CA CYS A 20 15.05 -9.89 1.06
C CYS A 20 16.29 -10.39 0.31
N SER A 21 16.09 -10.83 -0.94
CA SER A 21 17.18 -11.28 -1.83
C SER A 21 17.92 -10.12 -2.51
N GLU A 22 17.25 -8.98 -2.71
CA GLU A 22 17.76 -7.85 -3.50
C GLU A 22 18.36 -6.72 -2.65
N CYS A 23 18.10 -6.71 -1.34
CA CYS A 23 18.59 -5.68 -0.42
C CYS A 23 18.67 -6.17 1.03
N ASP A 24 19.20 -5.34 1.93
CA ASP A 24 19.38 -5.67 3.36
C ASP A 24 18.07 -5.60 4.18
N HIS A 25 16.90 -5.53 3.54
CA HIS A 25 15.61 -5.50 4.24
C HIS A 25 15.25 -6.87 4.83
N ILE A 26 14.71 -6.88 6.05
CA ILE A 26 14.26 -8.07 6.75
C ILE A 26 12.84 -7.85 7.24
N ALA A 27 11.94 -8.74 6.83
CA ALA A 27 10.54 -8.71 7.22
C ALA A 27 10.26 -9.65 8.40
N LYS A 28 9.33 -9.25 9.27
CA LYS A 28 8.89 -10.08 10.42
C LYS A 28 7.92 -11.19 10.00
N ARG A 29 7.21 -10.99 8.89
CA ARG A 29 6.23 -11.93 8.35
C ARG A 29 6.50 -12.17 6.88
N LYS A 30 6.17 -13.36 6.39
CA LYS A 30 6.29 -13.71 4.97
C LYS A 30 5.51 -12.74 4.07
N GLY A 31 4.30 -12.35 4.50
CA GLY A 31 3.47 -11.39 3.76
C GLY A 31 4.11 -10.01 3.61
N ASP A 32 4.83 -9.54 4.63
CA ASP A 32 5.55 -8.27 4.60
C ASP A 32 6.74 -8.34 3.62
N LEU A 33 7.43 -9.49 3.56
CA LEU A 33 8.49 -9.71 2.58
C LEU A 33 7.92 -9.71 1.15
N ILE A 34 6.82 -10.42 0.89
CA ILE A 34 6.17 -10.44 -0.44
C ILE A 34 5.76 -9.03 -0.85
N SER A 35 5.16 -8.27 0.06
CA SER A 35 4.79 -6.87 -0.14
C SER A 35 6.01 -6.00 -0.43
N HIS A 36 7.11 -6.21 0.30
CA HIS A 36 8.39 -5.54 0.06
C HIS A 36 8.97 -5.89 -1.31
N MET A 37 8.90 -7.14 -1.77
CA MET A 37 9.43 -7.53 -3.09
C MET A 37 8.79 -6.74 -4.23
N ARG A 38 7.54 -6.27 -4.06
CA ARG A 38 6.87 -5.40 -5.04
C ARG A 38 7.58 -4.06 -5.26
N THR A 39 8.40 -3.60 -4.31
CA THR A 39 9.19 -2.37 -4.50
C THR A 39 10.35 -2.56 -5.46
N HIS A 40 10.86 -3.78 -5.60
CA HIS A 40 11.91 -4.13 -6.57
C HIS A 40 11.32 -4.38 -7.96
N THR A 41 10.19 -5.08 -8.04
CA THR A 41 9.54 -5.38 -9.32
C THR A 41 8.71 -4.22 -9.87
N GLY A 42 8.36 -3.25 -9.02
CA GLY A 42 7.43 -2.17 -9.38
C GLY A 42 5.98 -2.63 -9.50
N ASP A 43 5.65 -3.85 -9.06
CA ASP A 43 4.30 -4.40 -9.14
C ASP A 43 3.32 -3.63 -8.23
N LYS A 44 2.17 -3.28 -8.79
CA LYS A 44 1.13 -2.46 -8.15
C LYS A 44 -0.24 -3.11 -8.38
N PRO A 45 -0.54 -4.20 -7.65
CA PRO A 45 -1.79 -4.93 -7.84
C PRO A 45 -3.02 -4.16 -7.35
N PHE A 46 -2.84 -3.19 -6.43
CA PHE A 46 -3.95 -2.43 -5.85
C PHE A 46 -4.22 -1.16 -6.65
N ARG A 47 -5.14 -1.23 -7.60
CA ARG A 47 -5.52 -0.08 -8.44
C ARG A 47 -6.65 0.72 -7.81
N CYS A 48 -6.59 2.04 -7.94
CA CYS A 48 -7.70 2.92 -7.62
C CYS A 48 -8.76 2.84 -8.73
N GLN A 49 -10.04 2.85 -8.35
CA GLN A 49 -11.15 2.86 -9.30
C GLN A 49 -11.52 4.27 -9.79
N TYR A 50 -11.05 5.33 -9.10
CA TYR A 50 -11.36 6.72 -9.40
C TYR A 50 -10.30 7.44 -10.22
N CYS A 51 -9.08 6.91 -10.26
CA CYS A 51 -7.97 7.52 -10.98
C CYS A 51 -6.90 6.49 -11.36
N PRO A 52 -5.91 6.84 -12.20
CA PRO A 52 -4.84 5.93 -12.61
C PRO A 52 -3.86 5.51 -11.49
N TYR A 53 -4.07 5.94 -10.24
CA TYR A 53 -3.18 5.59 -9.14
C TYR A 53 -3.24 4.10 -8.82
N ALA A 54 -2.07 3.49 -8.62
CA ALA A 54 -1.94 2.13 -8.16
C ALA A 54 -0.88 2.01 -7.07
N ALA A 55 -1.08 1.09 -6.13
CA ALA A 55 -0.22 0.86 -4.99
C ALA A 55 0.27 -0.59 -4.92
N ALA A 56 1.48 -0.76 -4.37
CA ALA A 56 2.03 -2.07 -4.04
C ALA A 56 1.39 -2.71 -2.79
N GLN A 57 0.72 -1.90 -1.96
CA GLN A 57 0.11 -2.31 -0.69
C GLN A 57 -1.34 -1.83 -0.57
N SER A 58 -2.20 -2.65 0.02
CA SER A 58 -3.61 -2.34 0.26
C SER A 58 -3.79 -1.17 1.23
N SER A 59 -2.93 -1.06 2.25
CA SER A 59 -2.92 0.05 3.21
C SER A 59 -2.67 1.40 2.53
N ALA A 60 -1.77 1.43 1.54
CA ALA A 60 -1.47 2.61 0.76
C ALA A 60 -2.65 3.02 -0.14
N LEU A 61 -3.31 2.05 -0.81
CA LEU A 61 -4.53 2.31 -1.58
C LEU A 61 -5.64 2.85 -0.68
N ARG A 62 -5.89 2.24 0.48
CA ARG A 62 -6.93 2.69 1.43
C ARG A 62 -6.70 4.12 1.90
N ARG A 63 -5.44 4.49 2.19
CA ARG A 63 -5.10 5.89 2.53
C ARG A 63 -5.34 6.83 1.34
N HIS A 64 -5.04 6.39 0.13
CA HIS A 64 -5.30 7.16 -1.08
C HIS A 64 -6.79 7.38 -1.32
N LEU A 65 -7.64 6.34 -1.15
CA LEU A 65 -9.09 6.43 -1.35
C LEU A 65 -9.76 7.50 -0.49
N LYS A 66 -9.25 7.78 0.71
CA LYS A 66 -9.74 8.90 1.55
C LYS A 66 -9.71 10.27 0.86
N LYS A 67 -8.86 10.44 -0.16
CA LYS A 67 -8.82 11.68 -0.96
C LYS A 67 -9.99 11.79 -1.94
N HIS A 68 -10.49 10.66 -2.42
CA HIS A 68 -11.69 10.59 -3.26
C HIS A 68 -12.96 10.66 -2.41
N LEU A 69 -12.93 10.00 -1.24
CA LEU A 69 -14.02 9.94 -0.28
C LEU A 69 -14.02 11.12 0.68
N LYS A 70 -13.86 12.34 0.16
CA LYS A 70 -13.91 13.57 0.93
C LYS A 70 -15.05 14.43 0.43
N CYS A 71 -15.98 14.76 1.33
CA CYS A 71 -17.09 15.63 0.99
C CYS A 71 -16.58 17.04 0.64
N PRO A 72 -16.93 17.57 -0.55
CA PRO A 72 -16.51 18.91 -0.95
C PRO A 72 -17.27 20.01 -0.17
N HIS A 73 -18.47 19.73 0.33
CA HIS A 73 -19.31 20.70 1.03
C HIS A 73 -18.86 20.96 2.47
N CYS A 74 -18.50 19.90 3.22
CA CYS A 74 -18.16 20.01 4.65
C CYS A 74 -16.75 19.50 5.00
N GLY A 75 -16.03 18.89 4.05
CA GLY A 75 -14.67 18.39 4.27
C GLY A 75 -14.57 17.05 5.02
N CYS A 76 -15.68 16.45 5.44
CA CYS A 76 -15.71 15.13 6.08
C CYS A 76 -15.06 14.07 5.19
N SER A 77 -14.28 13.17 5.80
CA SER A 77 -13.57 12.09 5.10
C SER A 77 -14.10 10.73 5.54
N PHE A 78 -14.38 9.85 4.58
CA PHE A 78 -15.03 8.56 4.82
C PHE A 78 -14.08 7.39 4.56
N GLN A 79 -14.38 6.22 5.14
CA GLN A 79 -13.56 5.03 5.01
C GLN A 79 -14.04 4.11 3.90
N SER A 80 -15.30 4.28 3.46
CA SER A 80 -15.93 3.49 2.41
C SER A 80 -16.86 4.32 1.52
N GLU A 81 -17.13 3.78 0.33
CA GLU A 81 -18.05 4.36 -0.65
C GLU A 81 -19.48 4.53 -0.13
N PRO A 82 -20.11 3.52 0.50
CA PRO A 82 -21.50 3.66 0.93
C PRO A 82 -21.67 4.77 1.97
N GLU A 83 -20.69 4.93 2.87
CA GLU A 83 -20.69 6.01 3.87
C GLU A 83 -20.63 7.40 3.22
N PHE A 84 -19.83 7.55 2.16
CA PHE A 84 -19.69 8.80 1.43
C PHE A 84 -20.95 9.15 0.64
N TYR A 85 -21.48 8.23 -0.17
CA TYR A 85 -22.67 8.50 -0.99
C TYR A 85 -23.91 8.77 -0.14
N LEU A 86 -24.10 8.02 0.96
CA LEU A 86 -25.20 8.29 1.89
C LEU A 86 -25.04 9.67 2.55
N HIS A 87 -23.82 10.08 2.87
CA HIS A 87 -23.57 11.41 3.41
C HIS A 87 -23.84 12.51 2.39
N GLU A 88 -23.47 12.34 1.11
CA GLU A 88 -23.71 13.37 0.08
C GLU A 88 -25.20 13.73 -0.04
N LEU A 89 -26.10 12.76 0.15
CA LEU A 89 -27.55 13.00 0.16
C LEU A 89 -27.99 13.99 1.26
N THR A 90 -27.25 14.09 2.37
CA THR A 90 -27.59 15.00 3.48
C THR A 90 -27.43 16.48 3.12
N HIS A 91 -26.65 16.80 2.08
CA HIS A 91 -26.50 18.18 1.60
C HIS A 91 -27.63 18.63 0.65
N GLY A 92 -28.44 17.70 0.14
CA GLY A 92 -29.53 17.98 -0.80
C GLY A 92 -30.90 18.26 -0.14
N TYR A 93 -30.97 18.27 1.20
CA TYR A 93 -32.20 18.49 1.96
C TYR A 93 -32.33 19.92 2.55
N TRP A 94 -31.62 20.91 1.98
CA TRP A 94 -31.70 22.32 2.36
C TRP A 94 -31.67 23.24 1.14
#